data_AF-A0A5B9M8V1-F1
#
_entry.id   AF-A0A5B9M8V1-F1
#
_cell.length_a   1.000
_cell.length_b   1.000
_cell.length_c   1.000
_cell.angle_alpha   90.00
_cell.angle_beta   90.00
_cell.angle_gamma   90.00
#
_symmetry.space_group_name_H-M   'P 1'
#
loop_
_entity.id
_entity.type
_entity.pdbx_description
1 polymer ?
#
loop_
_entity_poly.entity_id
_entity_poly.type
_entity_poly.pdbx_seq_one_letter_code
_entity_poly.pdbx_strand_id
1 'polypeptide(L)'
;MHDESDDRPVGDGCRSPLEQHLDRLDVLKVGLWNSFGIDLRTATRRVQEDDGQTRSERFHYLPELIPFLHARVITLETKQRRAYESVKERATESFWKLYSDFQPMVHVVAESTGIDADRLDPVLGRSLLLFDASRRTKFVTYLEKSLRESVKNLRGEDHARQLGLPLSAGRLVPQMQWVLQRAAMEAGRQLSAEESDAVVIEFLTQHRCKFSNDSMRRIAEVMRRGRGDVSLQSCREWLEPSVNPASGVSAAGNDGWLEAQEEHDAQLRQVHAAIDRAGFDADEQCIVLHRLGLPHDQTRYDRVASAVTSASLRKRAARLLVRLMAARYAPQAPRFGGLLHSTSSQAKDALHGTLAALATENGMEPEVLATDLLNWMSLSESVYRVSIAQRGRVAEYLCGDSIATLPSGTFQKLKAALIEQERLGFPCWDESASTRQQNRFF
;
A
#
# COMPACT_ATOMS: atom_id res chain seq x y z
N MET A 1 -8.38 -3.56 -64.37
CA MET A 1 -8.05 -2.50 -63.40
C MET A 1 -8.92 -2.74 -62.19
N HIS A 2 -8.38 -3.39 -61.16
CA HIS A 2 -9.05 -3.53 -59.87
C HIS A 2 -8.28 -2.66 -58.89
N ASP A 3 -8.95 -1.60 -58.45
CA ASP A 3 -8.50 -0.66 -57.45
C ASP A 3 -9.34 -0.98 -56.20
N GLU A 4 -8.82 -1.87 -55.36
CA GLU A 4 -9.35 -2.13 -54.03
C GLU A 4 -8.28 -1.72 -53.02
N SER A 5 -8.40 -0.45 -52.64
CA SER A 5 -7.67 0.19 -51.56
C SER A 5 -8.47 0.01 -50.27
N ASP A 6 -8.27 -1.10 -49.59
CA ASP A 6 -8.84 -1.37 -48.26
C ASP A 6 -7.78 -2.05 -47.38
N ASP A 7 -6.73 -1.30 -47.01
CA ASP A 7 -5.82 -1.70 -45.91
C ASP A 7 -4.92 -0.54 -45.44
N ARG A 8 -5.52 0.60 -45.08
CA ARG A 8 -4.83 1.59 -44.23
C ARG A 8 -5.68 1.87 -43.00
N PRO A 9 -5.19 1.58 -41.78
CA PRO A 9 -5.91 1.98 -40.58
C PRO A 9 -6.01 3.51 -40.58
N VAL A 10 -7.24 3.98 -40.54
CA VAL A 10 -7.64 5.38 -40.39
C VAL A 10 -7.05 5.92 -39.08
N GLY A 11 -6.15 6.91 -39.17
CA GLY A 11 -5.87 7.80 -38.03
C GLY A 11 -4.41 8.15 -37.67
N ASP A 12 -3.44 8.17 -38.60
CA ASP A 12 -2.13 8.82 -38.35
C ASP A 12 -2.21 10.33 -38.67
N GLY A 13 -2.90 11.11 -37.82
CA GLY A 13 -2.54 12.52 -37.70
C GLY A 13 -1.14 12.60 -37.08
N CYS A 14 -0.24 13.44 -37.60
CA CYS A 14 1.16 13.53 -37.18
C CYS A 14 1.31 13.78 -35.67
N ARG A 15 1.30 12.71 -34.86
CA ARG A 15 1.64 12.73 -33.44
C ARG A 15 3.10 13.11 -33.30
N SER A 16 3.42 13.91 -32.30
CA SER A 16 4.81 14.27 -32.02
C SER A 16 5.64 13.01 -31.71
N PRO A 17 6.96 12.99 -31.97
CA PRO A 17 7.81 11.83 -31.65
C PRO A 17 7.69 11.37 -30.18
N LEU A 18 7.53 12.33 -29.25
CA LEU A 18 7.29 12.05 -27.83
C LEU A 18 5.99 11.26 -27.62
N GLU A 19 4.88 11.71 -28.20
CA GLU A 19 3.57 11.05 -28.09
C GLU A 19 3.61 9.65 -28.69
N GLN A 20 4.26 9.48 -29.85
CA GLN A 20 4.43 8.16 -30.47
C GLN A 20 5.16 7.17 -29.57
N HIS A 21 6.22 7.61 -28.89
CA HIS A 21 6.96 6.75 -27.96
C HIS A 21 6.16 6.44 -26.69
N LEU A 22 5.40 7.41 -26.16
CA LEU A 22 4.53 7.20 -25.01
C LEU A 22 3.36 6.26 -25.33
N ASP A 23 2.76 6.38 -26.52
CA ASP A 23 1.69 5.49 -26.98
C ASP A 23 2.16 4.04 -27.09
N ARG A 24 3.37 3.81 -27.59
CA ARG A 24 3.98 2.46 -27.65
C ARG A 24 4.14 1.85 -26.26
N LEU A 25 4.49 2.66 -25.26
CA LEU A 25 4.53 2.21 -23.86
C LEU A 25 3.12 1.90 -23.35
N ASP A 26 2.15 2.77 -23.63
CA ASP A 26 0.76 2.60 -23.15
C ASP A 26 0.09 1.36 -23.75
N VAL A 27 0.32 1.05 -25.02
CA VAL A 27 -0.14 -0.20 -25.65
C VAL A 27 0.39 -1.43 -24.90
N LEU A 28 1.68 -1.44 -24.53
CA LEU A 28 2.23 -2.54 -23.74
C LEU A 28 1.62 -2.57 -22.34
N LYS A 29 1.48 -1.44 -21.64
CA LYS A 29 0.88 -1.37 -20.30
C LYS A 29 -0.55 -1.91 -20.27
N VAL A 30 -1.38 -1.50 -21.23
CA VAL A 30 -2.75 -2.01 -21.40
C VAL A 30 -2.74 -3.50 -21.69
N GLY A 31 -1.81 -3.97 -22.53
CA GLY A 31 -1.60 -5.40 -22.79
C GLY A 31 -1.21 -6.18 -21.53
N LEU A 32 -0.33 -5.63 -20.68
CA LEU A 32 0.09 -6.22 -19.41
C LEU A 32 -1.07 -6.39 -18.43
N TRP A 33 -1.90 -5.35 -18.30
CA TRP A 33 -3.08 -5.40 -17.46
C TRP A 33 -4.11 -6.41 -17.99
N ASN A 34 -4.51 -6.28 -19.26
CA ASN A 34 -5.58 -7.10 -19.83
C ASN A 34 -5.21 -8.58 -20.00
N SER A 35 -3.95 -8.86 -20.37
CA SER A 35 -3.55 -10.23 -20.74
C SER A 35 -2.87 -10.98 -19.59
N PHE A 36 -2.20 -10.26 -18.69
CA PHE A 36 -1.43 -10.88 -17.61
C PHE A 36 -1.90 -10.46 -16.20
N GLY A 37 -2.86 -9.54 -16.09
CA GLY A 37 -3.35 -9.02 -14.82
C GLY A 37 -2.27 -8.26 -14.03
N ILE A 38 -1.30 -7.66 -14.73
CA ILE A 38 -0.18 -6.95 -14.09
C ILE A 38 -0.47 -5.46 -14.06
N ASP A 39 -0.60 -4.94 -12.85
CA ASP A 39 -0.66 -3.52 -12.58
C ASP A 39 0.72 -2.97 -12.18
N LEU A 40 1.33 -2.11 -12.99
CA LEU A 40 2.63 -1.51 -12.67
C LEU A 40 2.61 -0.62 -11.41
N ARG A 41 1.44 -0.17 -10.96
CA ARG A 41 1.28 0.61 -9.73
C ARG A 41 1.53 -0.25 -8.49
N THR A 42 1.11 -1.51 -8.51
CA THR A 42 1.15 -2.43 -7.36
C THR A 42 2.08 -3.62 -7.54
N ALA A 43 2.52 -3.90 -8.77
CA ALA A 43 3.44 -4.99 -9.08
C ALA A 43 4.79 -4.78 -8.39
N THR A 44 5.27 -5.87 -7.80
CA THR A 44 6.53 -5.92 -7.07
C THR A 44 7.33 -7.16 -7.44
N ARG A 45 8.65 -7.03 -7.38
CA ARG A 45 9.63 -8.11 -7.51
C ARG A 45 10.28 -8.40 -6.16
N ARG A 46 10.78 -9.61 -6.00
CA ARG A 46 11.64 -9.96 -4.87
C ARG A 46 13.09 -9.66 -5.26
N VAL A 47 13.77 -8.90 -4.42
CA VAL A 47 15.20 -8.61 -4.52
C VAL A 47 15.87 -9.19 -3.29
N GLN A 48 16.97 -9.89 -3.49
CA GLN A 48 17.77 -10.43 -2.40
C GLN A 48 18.87 -9.41 -2.11
N GLU A 49 18.90 -8.88 -0.89
CA GLU A 49 19.93 -7.97 -0.41
C GLU A 49 21.20 -8.79 -0.07
N ASP A 50 22.36 -8.13 -0.03
CA ASP A 50 23.67 -8.78 0.20
C ASP A 50 23.76 -9.45 1.58
N ASP A 51 22.90 -9.06 2.53
CA ASP A 51 22.75 -9.65 3.85
C ASP A 51 21.91 -10.95 3.85
N GLY A 52 21.43 -11.38 2.67
CA GLY A 52 20.60 -12.55 2.48
C GLY A 52 19.10 -12.31 2.69
N GLN A 53 18.67 -11.10 3.08
CA GLN A 53 17.26 -10.78 3.26
C GLN A 53 16.56 -10.61 1.90
N THR A 54 15.31 -11.04 1.82
CA THR A 54 14.50 -10.87 0.60
C THR A 54 13.52 -9.73 0.79
N ARG A 55 13.72 -8.64 0.05
CA ARG A 55 12.84 -7.47 0.05
C ARG A 55 11.92 -7.47 -1.17
N SER A 56 10.71 -6.97 -0.98
CA SER A 56 9.77 -6.73 -2.08
C SER A 56 9.93 -5.31 -2.59
N GLU A 57 10.45 -5.15 -3.80
CA GLU A 57 10.64 -3.85 -4.46
C GLU A 57 9.66 -3.66 -5.61
N ARG A 58 9.34 -2.41 -5.94
CA ARG A 58 8.54 -2.09 -7.13
C ARG A 58 9.42 -2.16 -8.38
N PHE A 59 8.79 -2.37 -9.53
CA PHE A 59 9.46 -2.23 -10.81
C PHE A 59 9.76 -0.77 -11.12
N HIS A 60 11.00 -0.46 -11.45
CA HIS A 60 11.47 0.87 -11.83
C HIS A 60 11.66 0.98 -13.34
N TYR A 61 12.04 -0.12 -14.01
CA TYR A 61 12.32 -0.11 -15.44
C TYR A 61 11.50 -1.15 -16.20
N LEU A 62 11.18 -0.87 -17.47
CA LEU A 62 10.43 -1.81 -18.30
C LEU A 62 11.15 -3.17 -18.46
N PRO A 63 12.48 -3.23 -18.67
CA PRO A 63 13.18 -4.51 -18.85
C PRO A 63 13.13 -5.42 -17.62
N GLU A 64 12.97 -4.86 -16.42
CA GLU A 64 12.83 -5.66 -15.19
C GLU A 64 11.58 -6.55 -15.20
N LEU A 65 10.55 -6.18 -15.98
CA LEU A 65 9.30 -6.95 -16.10
C LEU A 65 9.44 -8.12 -17.07
N ILE A 66 10.36 -8.06 -18.02
CA ILE A 66 10.48 -9.03 -19.12
C ILE A 66 10.73 -10.47 -18.61
N PRO A 67 11.66 -10.71 -17.65
CA PRO A 67 11.88 -12.05 -17.11
C PRO A 67 10.63 -12.66 -16.46
N PHE A 68 9.79 -11.83 -15.82
CA PHE A 68 8.57 -12.28 -15.13
C PHE A 68 7.45 -12.68 -16.11
N LEU A 69 7.50 -12.15 -17.32
CA LEU A 69 6.52 -12.43 -18.37
C LEU A 69 6.90 -13.66 -19.21
N HIS A 70 8.19 -13.96 -19.29
CA HIS A 70 8.74 -15.00 -20.16
C HIS A 70 8.03 -16.36 -20.04
N ALA A 71 7.82 -16.85 -18.81
CA ALA A 71 7.14 -18.13 -18.57
C ALA A 71 5.68 -18.15 -19.06
N ARG A 72 4.98 -17.01 -19.02
CA ARG A 72 3.59 -16.87 -19.49
C ARG A 72 3.51 -16.64 -21.00
N VAL A 73 4.53 -16.04 -21.58
CA VAL A 73 4.62 -15.79 -23.03
C VAL A 73 4.94 -17.08 -23.79
N ILE A 74 5.72 -17.98 -23.21
CA ILE A 74 6.02 -19.31 -23.77
C ILE A 74 4.77 -20.20 -23.85
N THR A 75 3.74 -19.95 -23.05
CA THR A 75 2.48 -20.71 -23.13
C THR A 75 1.51 -20.18 -24.18
N LEU A 76 1.79 -19.02 -24.79
CA LEU A 76 0.94 -18.44 -25.84
C LEU A 76 1.14 -19.14 -27.19
N GLU A 77 0.10 -19.10 -28.02
CA GLU A 77 0.16 -19.55 -29.41
C GLU A 77 1.15 -18.74 -30.25
N THR A 78 1.68 -19.33 -31.33
CA THR A 78 2.74 -18.74 -32.16
C THR A 78 2.41 -17.33 -32.66
N LYS A 79 1.16 -17.08 -33.08
CA LYS A 79 0.73 -15.76 -33.56
C LYS A 79 0.68 -14.72 -32.44
N GLN A 80 0.14 -15.09 -31.28
CA GLN A 80 0.04 -14.22 -30.10
C GLN A 80 1.43 -13.91 -29.52
N ARG A 81 2.32 -14.91 -29.48
CA ARG A 81 3.71 -14.75 -29.05
C ARG A 81 4.47 -13.76 -29.93
N ARG A 82 4.38 -13.90 -31.26
CA ARG A 82 5.03 -12.95 -32.20
C ARG A 82 4.50 -11.53 -32.04
N ALA A 83 3.18 -11.37 -31.85
CA ALA A 83 2.58 -10.07 -31.62
C ALA A 83 3.08 -9.44 -30.31
N TYR A 84 3.12 -10.21 -29.21
CA TYR A 84 3.65 -9.75 -27.93
C TYR A 84 5.12 -9.35 -28.04
N GLU A 85 5.96 -10.18 -28.65
CA GLU A 85 7.40 -9.90 -28.83
C GLU A 85 7.63 -8.62 -29.62
N SER A 86 6.89 -8.40 -30.72
CA SER A 86 6.97 -7.16 -31.51
C SER A 86 6.55 -5.92 -30.71
N VAL A 87 5.48 -6.00 -29.92
CA VAL A 87 5.02 -4.90 -29.06
C VAL A 87 6.05 -4.62 -27.95
N LYS A 88 6.58 -5.68 -27.33
CA LYS A 88 7.61 -5.61 -26.28
C LYS A 88 8.88 -4.93 -26.78
N GLU A 89 9.40 -5.32 -27.94
CA GLU A 89 10.60 -4.73 -28.54
C GLU A 89 10.42 -3.22 -28.77
N ARG A 90 9.36 -2.83 -29.47
CA ARG A 90 9.06 -1.41 -29.76
C ARG A 90 8.86 -0.57 -28.50
N ALA A 91 8.22 -1.14 -27.48
CA ALA A 91 8.03 -0.48 -26.19
C ALA A 91 9.36 -0.36 -25.43
N THR A 92 10.24 -1.36 -25.50
CA THR A 92 11.55 -1.33 -24.83
C THR A 92 12.48 -0.30 -25.48
N GLU A 93 12.52 -0.24 -26.80
CA GLU A 93 13.25 0.81 -27.52
C GLU A 93 12.72 2.20 -27.18
N SER A 94 11.39 2.36 -27.16
CA SER A 94 10.75 3.64 -26.82
C SER A 94 11.00 4.04 -25.36
N PHE A 95 11.02 3.06 -24.43
CA PHE A 95 11.36 3.30 -23.03
C PHE A 95 12.76 3.89 -22.89
N TRP A 96 13.77 3.24 -23.48
CA TRP A 96 15.15 3.69 -23.36
C TRP A 96 15.39 5.01 -24.10
N LYS A 97 14.75 5.21 -25.26
CA LYS A 97 14.81 6.47 -25.97
C LYS A 97 14.29 7.63 -25.10
N LEU A 98 13.10 7.48 -24.52
CA LEU A 98 12.53 8.47 -23.61
C LEU A 98 13.36 8.64 -22.34
N TYR A 99 13.88 7.54 -21.77
CA TYR A 99 14.75 7.61 -20.60
C TYR A 99 15.99 8.47 -20.88
N SER A 100 16.70 8.22 -21.98
CA SER A 100 17.86 9.01 -22.36
C SER A 100 17.52 10.47 -22.69
N ASP A 101 16.40 10.71 -23.36
CA ASP A 101 15.97 12.07 -23.74
C ASP A 101 15.62 12.94 -22.50
N PHE A 102 15.13 12.33 -21.42
CA PHE A 102 14.77 13.02 -20.18
C PHE A 102 15.81 12.91 -19.05
N GLN A 103 16.88 12.14 -19.22
CA GLN A 103 17.97 12.04 -18.26
C GLN A 103 18.62 13.40 -17.93
N PRO A 104 18.86 14.32 -18.90
CA PRO A 104 19.41 15.64 -18.57
C PRO A 104 18.56 16.44 -17.59
N MET A 105 17.23 16.28 -17.64
CA MET A 105 16.32 16.93 -16.68
C MET A 105 16.51 16.40 -15.26
N VAL A 106 16.77 15.09 -15.11
CA VAL A 106 17.08 14.48 -13.82
C VAL A 106 18.35 15.06 -13.24
N HIS A 107 19.41 15.16 -14.05
CA HIS A 107 20.69 15.76 -13.64
C HIS A 107 20.54 17.22 -13.20
N VAL A 108 19.80 18.04 -13.96
CA VAL A 108 19.53 19.44 -13.57
C VAL A 108 18.78 19.54 -12.23
N VAL A 109 17.82 18.65 -11.99
CA VAL A 109 17.11 18.60 -10.69
C VAL A 109 18.03 18.11 -9.57
N ALA A 110 18.86 17.10 -9.83
CA ALA A 110 19.83 16.57 -8.88
C ALA A 110 20.82 17.66 -8.43
N GLU A 111 21.43 18.36 -9.39
CA GLU A 111 22.37 19.46 -9.16
C GLU A 111 21.73 20.61 -8.37
N SER A 112 20.56 21.09 -8.81
CA SER A 112 19.87 22.21 -8.15
C SER A 112 19.37 21.87 -6.74
N THR A 113 19.22 20.59 -6.41
CA THR A 113 18.73 20.13 -5.11
C THR A 113 19.81 19.51 -4.23
N GLY A 114 21.04 19.31 -4.74
CA GLY A 114 22.13 18.66 -4.03
C GLY A 114 21.86 17.19 -3.71
N ILE A 115 20.99 16.52 -4.47
CA ILE A 115 20.70 15.09 -4.34
C ILE A 115 21.53 14.33 -5.37
N ASP A 116 22.02 13.15 -5.00
CA ASP A 116 22.69 12.24 -5.91
C ASP A 116 21.76 11.83 -7.07
N ALA A 117 22.22 12.02 -8.32
CA ALA A 117 21.45 11.74 -9.52
C ALA A 117 21.04 10.26 -9.60
N ASP A 118 21.89 9.35 -9.13
CA ASP A 118 21.62 7.91 -9.12
C ASP A 118 20.39 7.55 -8.26
N ARG A 119 20.07 8.36 -7.24
CA ARG A 119 18.86 8.19 -6.42
C ARG A 119 17.58 8.66 -7.13
N LEU A 120 17.69 9.48 -8.17
CA LEU A 120 16.56 10.01 -8.94
C LEU A 120 16.33 9.26 -10.26
N ASP A 121 17.32 8.55 -10.77
CA ASP A 121 17.22 7.72 -11.99
C ASP A 121 16.05 6.72 -11.98
N PRO A 122 15.80 5.95 -10.89
CA PRO A 122 14.63 5.08 -10.80
C PRO A 122 13.29 5.82 -10.86
N VAL A 123 13.25 7.10 -10.48
CA VAL A 123 12.04 7.95 -10.53
C VAL A 123 11.66 8.24 -11.97
N LEU A 124 12.63 8.51 -12.85
CA LEU A 124 12.37 8.71 -14.27
C LEU A 124 11.81 7.44 -14.92
N GLY A 125 12.48 6.30 -14.69
CA GLY A 125 12.02 5.01 -15.20
C GLY A 125 10.59 4.70 -14.74
N ARG A 126 10.31 4.88 -13.45
CA ARG A 126 8.98 4.64 -12.88
C ARG A 126 7.95 5.65 -13.37
N SER A 127 8.34 6.90 -13.62
CA SER A 127 7.44 7.92 -14.18
C SER A 127 7.00 7.54 -15.59
N LEU A 128 7.90 7.02 -16.44
CA LEU A 128 7.55 6.51 -17.77
C LEU A 128 6.59 5.32 -17.69
N LEU A 129 6.81 4.40 -16.75
CA LEU A 129 5.95 3.24 -16.54
C LEU A 129 4.54 3.60 -16.05
N LEU A 130 4.42 4.63 -15.21
CA LEU A 130 3.16 5.01 -14.56
C LEU A 130 2.41 6.13 -15.25
N PHE A 131 3.05 6.85 -16.17
CA PHE A 131 2.40 7.90 -16.92
C PHE A 131 1.20 7.35 -17.69
N ASP A 132 0.14 8.16 -17.70
CA ASP A 132 -1.17 7.82 -18.24
C ASP A 132 -1.66 9.02 -19.04
N ALA A 133 -1.56 8.92 -20.37
CA ALA A 133 -1.90 10.00 -21.28
C ALA A 133 -3.40 10.39 -21.23
N SER A 134 -4.27 9.48 -20.78
CA SER A 134 -5.72 9.73 -20.66
C SER A 134 -6.06 10.87 -19.69
N ARG A 135 -5.16 11.17 -18.75
CA ARG A 135 -5.31 12.24 -17.75
C ARG A 135 -5.07 13.64 -18.31
N ARG A 136 -4.84 13.78 -19.62
CA ARG A 136 -4.63 15.07 -20.33
C ARG A 136 -3.53 15.95 -19.72
N THR A 137 -2.60 15.35 -18.99
CA THR A 137 -1.46 16.02 -18.37
C THR A 137 -0.23 15.81 -19.24
N LYS A 138 0.52 16.86 -19.53
CA LYS A 138 1.78 16.73 -20.30
C LYS A 138 2.78 15.88 -19.51
N PHE A 139 3.51 14.99 -20.19
CA PHE A 139 4.49 14.10 -19.55
C PHE A 139 5.52 14.88 -18.74
N VAL A 140 6.05 15.98 -19.28
CA VAL A 140 7.03 16.83 -18.60
C VAL A 140 6.51 17.34 -17.26
N THR A 141 5.26 17.83 -17.22
CA THR A 141 4.63 18.31 -15.98
C THR A 141 4.45 17.19 -14.96
N TYR A 142 4.10 16.00 -15.42
CA TYR A 142 3.99 14.81 -14.56
C TYR A 142 5.35 14.38 -14.00
N LEU A 143 6.39 14.37 -14.85
CA LEU A 143 7.75 14.02 -14.46
C LEU A 143 8.31 15.03 -13.46
N GLU A 144 8.15 16.33 -13.72
CA GLU A 144 8.61 17.39 -12.81
C GLU A 144 7.96 17.25 -11.42
N LYS A 145 6.65 16.98 -11.37
CA LYS A 145 5.95 16.72 -10.11
C LYS A 145 6.49 15.48 -9.40
N SER A 146 6.76 14.41 -10.15
CA SER A 146 7.28 13.15 -9.61
C SER A 146 8.70 13.30 -9.07
N LEU A 147 9.57 14.04 -9.77
CA LEU A 147 10.91 14.38 -9.33
C LEU A 147 10.87 15.27 -8.09
N ARG A 148 10.05 16.33 -8.09
CA ARG A 148 9.89 17.24 -6.94
C ARG A 148 9.45 16.49 -5.68
N GLU A 149 8.49 15.57 -5.81
CA GLU A 149 8.02 14.77 -4.69
C GLU A 149 9.08 13.77 -4.22
N SER A 150 9.83 13.18 -5.14
CA SER A 150 10.93 12.27 -4.80
C SER A 150 12.07 12.99 -4.09
N VAL A 151 12.45 14.18 -4.55
CA VAL A 151 13.42 15.08 -3.87
C VAL A 151 12.98 15.35 -2.42
N LYS A 152 11.70 15.66 -2.20
CA LYS A 152 11.16 15.85 -0.84
C LYS A 152 11.25 14.59 0.01
N ASN A 153 10.99 13.43 -0.57
CA ASN A 153 11.08 12.14 0.13
C ASN A 153 12.52 11.83 0.51
N LEU A 154 13.46 11.95 -0.43
CA LEU A 154 14.88 11.66 -0.21
C LEU A 154 15.49 12.62 0.83
N ARG A 155 15.20 13.92 0.74
CA ARG A 155 15.60 14.88 1.79
C ARG A 155 14.95 14.55 3.13
N GLY A 156 13.69 14.15 3.13
CA GLY A 156 12.99 13.73 4.35
C GLY A 156 13.61 12.48 4.98
N GLU A 157 14.03 11.51 4.16
CA GLU A 157 14.78 10.32 4.60
C GLU A 157 16.13 10.71 5.20
N ASP A 158 16.87 11.60 4.53
CA ASP A 158 18.17 12.05 5.01
C ASP A 158 18.03 12.84 6.32
N HIS A 159 17.04 13.72 6.45
CA HIS A 159 16.73 14.41 7.70
C HIS A 159 16.26 13.46 8.80
N ALA A 160 15.43 12.47 8.47
CA ALA A 160 15.01 11.44 9.42
C ALA A 160 16.22 10.69 9.98
N ARG A 161 17.15 10.28 9.10
CA ARG A 161 18.37 9.59 9.49
C ARG A 161 19.29 10.49 10.33
N GLN A 162 19.54 11.72 9.87
CA GLN A 162 20.42 12.68 10.55
C GLN A 162 19.94 13.10 11.94
N LEU A 163 18.63 13.06 12.18
CA LEU A 163 18.01 13.54 13.42
C LEU A 163 17.44 12.41 14.29
N GLY A 164 17.59 11.14 13.86
CA GLY A 164 16.98 10.01 14.57
C GLY A 164 15.45 10.07 14.62
N LEU A 165 14.82 10.67 13.61
CA LEU A 165 13.36 10.85 13.54
C LEU A 165 12.70 9.75 12.70
N PRO A 166 11.41 9.46 12.94
CA PRO A 166 10.61 8.68 12.00
C PRO A 166 10.62 9.30 10.59
N LEU A 167 10.62 8.48 9.55
CA LEU A 167 10.61 8.93 8.14
C LEU A 167 9.50 9.95 7.84
N SER A 168 8.31 9.76 8.42
CA SER A 168 7.19 10.68 8.28
C SER A 168 7.45 12.05 8.90
N ALA A 169 8.22 12.12 9.99
CA ALA A 169 8.61 13.37 10.64
C ALA A 169 9.75 14.06 9.88
N GLY A 170 10.71 13.29 9.35
CA GLY A 170 11.82 13.81 8.54
C GLY A 170 11.38 14.66 7.36
N ARG A 171 10.28 14.28 6.69
CA ARG A 171 9.68 15.06 5.57
C ARG A 171 9.15 16.42 6.00
N LEU A 172 8.78 16.59 7.26
CA LEU A 172 8.22 17.82 7.81
C LEU A 172 9.29 18.74 8.42
N VAL A 173 10.54 18.27 8.54
CA VAL A 173 11.63 19.03 9.17
C VAL A 173 11.79 20.44 8.59
N PRO A 174 11.83 20.66 7.26
CA PRO A 174 11.96 22.01 6.72
C PRO A 174 10.78 22.93 7.11
N GLN A 175 9.57 22.38 7.21
CA GLN A 175 8.37 23.14 7.59
C GLN A 175 8.39 23.46 9.09
N MET A 176 8.77 22.50 9.93
CA MET A 176 8.95 22.73 11.37
C MET A 176 10.02 23.80 11.64
N GLN A 177 11.15 23.75 10.91
CA GLN A 177 12.18 24.80 10.97
C GLN A 177 11.63 26.17 10.56
N TRP A 178 10.86 26.23 9.48
CA TRP A 178 10.25 27.47 9.03
C TRP A 178 9.26 28.05 10.04
N VAL A 179 8.39 27.22 10.63
CA VAL A 179 7.44 27.69 11.66
C VAL A 179 8.18 28.18 12.91
N LEU A 180 9.23 27.47 13.34
CA LEU A 180 10.09 27.92 14.45
C LEU A 180 10.79 29.26 14.16
N GLN A 181 11.36 29.42 12.96
CA GLN A 181 11.99 30.68 12.55
C GLN A 181 10.98 31.81 12.49
N ARG A 182 9.79 31.56 11.91
CA ARG A 182 8.71 32.54 11.85
C ARG A 182 8.25 32.97 13.23
N ALA A 183 8.04 32.02 14.15
CA ALA A 183 7.65 32.31 15.52
C ALA A 183 8.73 33.13 16.28
N ALA A 184 10.01 32.82 16.07
CA ALA A 184 11.11 33.61 16.63
C ALA A 184 11.15 35.05 16.06
N MET A 185 10.89 35.21 14.76
CA MET A 185 10.80 36.52 14.12
C MET A 185 9.61 37.34 14.64
N GLU A 186 8.44 36.73 14.77
CA GLU A 186 7.22 37.37 15.30
C GLU A 186 7.41 37.76 16.78
N ALA A 187 8.11 36.95 17.56
CA ALA A 187 8.47 37.28 18.94
C ALA A 187 9.57 38.35 19.06
N GLY A 188 10.31 38.63 17.97
CA GLY A 188 11.45 39.56 17.96
C GLY A 188 12.63 39.10 18.82
N ARG A 189 12.66 37.83 19.24
CA ARG A 189 13.67 37.24 20.13
C ARG A 189 13.82 35.74 19.86
N GLN A 190 14.85 35.13 20.43
CA GLN A 190 14.94 33.67 20.46
C GLN A 190 13.82 33.08 21.34
N LEU A 191 13.25 31.96 20.87
CA LEU A 191 12.23 31.21 21.60
C LEU A 191 12.88 30.45 22.75
N SER A 192 12.19 30.40 23.89
CA SER A 192 12.53 29.47 24.97
C SER A 192 12.28 28.02 24.55
N ALA A 193 12.78 27.06 25.34
CA ALA A 193 12.59 25.65 25.05
C ALA A 193 11.11 25.25 25.02
N GLU A 194 10.33 25.73 25.98
CA GLU A 194 8.89 25.44 26.06
C GLU A 194 8.11 26.09 24.91
N GLU A 195 8.47 27.31 24.51
CA GLU A 195 7.85 28.00 23.37
C GLU A 195 8.18 27.30 22.04
N SER A 196 9.43 26.88 21.84
CA SER A 196 9.84 26.09 20.68
C SER A 196 9.08 24.76 20.61
N ASP A 197 9.00 24.05 21.73
CA ASP A 197 8.36 22.73 21.77
C ASP A 197 6.84 22.86 21.54
N ALA A 198 6.19 23.88 22.11
CA ALA A 198 4.77 24.16 21.89
C ALA A 198 4.46 24.46 20.41
N VAL A 199 5.29 25.26 19.74
CA VAL A 199 5.13 25.60 18.32
C VAL A 199 5.22 24.35 17.42
N VAL A 200 6.17 23.45 17.70
CA VAL A 200 6.32 22.19 16.93
C VAL A 200 5.15 21.24 17.20
N ILE A 201 4.72 21.08 18.46
CA ILE A 201 3.60 20.21 18.82
C ILE A 201 2.28 20.72 18.23
N GLU A 202 2.05 22.03 18.26
CA GLU A 202 0.88 22.65 17.65
C GLU A 202 0.86 22.40 16.14
N PHE A 203 1.98 22.62 15.45
CA PHE A 203 2.12 22.33 14.02
C PHE A 203 1.80 20.87 13.68
N LEU A 204 2.37 19.91 14.42
CA LEU A 204 2.13 18.47 14.20
C LEU A 204 0.67 18.08 14.47
N THR A 205 0.02 18.71 15.45
CA THR A 205 -1.39 18.50 15.78
C THR A 205 -2.31 19.02 14.68
N GLN A 206 -2.06 20.24 14.18
CA GLN A 206 -2.83 20.86 13.10
C GLN A 206 -2.72 20.09 11.78
N HIS A 207 -1.55 19.51 11.48
CA HIS A 207 -1.32 18.68 10.29
C HIS A 207 -1.90 17.26 10.38
N ARG A 208 -2.68 16.94 11.42
CA ARG A 208 -3.28 15.62 11.68
C ARG A 208 -2.26 14.48 11.59
N CYS A 209 -1.03 14.74 12.02
CA CYS A 209 -0.01 13.72 11.99
C CYS A 209 -0.38 12.58 12.96
N LYS A 210 -0.26 11.32 12.52
CA LYS A 210 -0.55 10.13 13.34
C LYS A 210 0.57 9.85 14.36
N PHE A 211 1.08 10.88 15.03
CA PHE A 211 2.09 10.74 16.07
C PHE A 211 1.41 10.70 17.43
N SER A 212 1.92 9.84 18.32
CA SER A 212 1.51 9.90 19.72
C SER A 212 1.99 11.21 20.36
N ASN A 213 1.38 11.62 21.47
CA ASN A 213 1.82 12.81 22.21
C ASN A 213 3.30 12.73 22.60
N ASP A 214 3.78 11.55 22.99
CA ASP A 214 5.18 11.34 23.35
C ASP A 214 6.11 11.40 22.14
N SER A 215 5.68 10.88 20.99
CA SER A 215 6.41 11.04 19.73
C SER A 215 6.52 12.51 19.32
N MET A 216 5.45 13.30 19.47
CA MET A 216 5.47 14.74 19.16
C MET A 216 6.43 15.50 20.07
N ARG A 217 6.49 15.17 21.38
CA ARG A 217 7.46 15.75 22.32
C ARG A 217 8.90 15.40 21.95
N ARG A 218 9.18 14.14 21.61
CA ARG A 218 10.52 13.70 21.16
C ARG A 218 10.94 14.42 19.88
N ILE A 219 10.01 14.58 18.92
CA ILE A 219 10.27 15.36 17.69
C ILE A 219 10.58 16.81 18.02
N ALA A 220 9.78 17.46 18.88
CA ALA A 220 10.02 18.83 19.33
C ALA A 220 11.39 19.01 20.00
N GLU A 221 11.74 18.10 20.91
CA GLU A 221 13.05 18.08 21.58
C GLU A 221 14.22 17.96 20.59
N VAL A 222 14.09 17.07 19.59
CA VAL A 222 15.09 16.89 18.53
C VAL A 222 15.19 18.14 17.65
N MET A 223 14.05 18.73 17.28
CA MET A 223 13.99 19.96 16.48
C MET A 223 14.64 21.15 17.19
N ARG A 224 14.48 21.23 18.51
CA ARG A 224 15.10 22.26 19.35
C ARG A 224 16.60 22.07 19.53
N ARG A 225 17.04 20.83 19.80
CA ARG A 225 18.45 20.55 20.08
C ARG A 225 19.32 20.72 18.85
N GLY A 226 18.87 20.27 17.67
CA GLY A 226 19.67 20.25 16.44
C GLY A 226 20.89 19.33 16.54
N ARG A 227 21.17 18.53 15.50
CA ARG A 227 22.26 17.51 15.40
C ARG A 227 22.73 16.84 16.70
N GLY A 228 22.39 15.56 16.86
CA GLY A 228 23.33 14.58 17.41
C GLY A 228 23.98 13.86 16.24
N ASP A 229 25.11 14.39 15.74
CA ASP A 229 26.19 13.66 15.04
C ASP A 229 27.12 14.66 14.34
N VAL A 230 28.22 14.97 15.04
CA VAL A 230 29.42 15.53 14.41
C VAL A 230 30.25 14.34 13.96
N SER A 231 30.55 14.22 12.67
CA SER A 231 31.45 13.17 12.22
C SER A 231 32.80 13.37 12.92
N LEU A 232 33.36 12.32 13.52
CA LEU A 232 34.71 12.34 14.11
C LEU A 232 35.77 12.85 13.11
N GLN A 233 35.50 12.69 11.81
CA GLN A 233 36.31 13.19 10.71
C GLN A 233 36.36 14.72 10.61
N SER A 234 35.27 15.41 11.00
CA SER A 234 35.18 16.88 11.00
C SER A 234 35.88 17.53 12.20
N CYS A 235 36.14 16.77 13.27
CA CYS A 235 36.88 17.23 14.45
C CYS A 235 38.36 16.89 14.41
N ARG A 236 38.83 16.25 13.34
CA ARG A 236 40.20 15.72 13.22
C ARG A 236 41.28 16.81 13.15
N GLU A 237 40.94 18.03 12.72
CA GLU A 237 41.86 19.17 12.75
C GLU A 237 41.98 19.81 14.14
N TRP A 238 40.99 19.59 15.01
CA TRP A 238 40.98 20.10 16.39
C TRP A 238 41.51 19.08 17.40
N LEU A 239 41.57 17.81 16.99
CA LEU A 239 41.97 16.69 17.81
C LEU A 239 43.21 16.04 17.18
N GLU A 240 44.40 16.51 17.55
CA GLU A 240 45.57 15.70 17.90
C GLU A 240 46.80 16.59 18.22
N PRO A 241 47.83 16.12 18.96
CA PRO A 241 48.11 14.76 19.42
C PRO A 241 48.56 14.67 20.88
N SER A 242 47.80 14.02 21.75
CA SER A 242 48.34 13.20 22.85
C SER A 242 47.19 12.65 23.68
N VAL A 243 47.35 11.41 24.11
CA VAL A 243 46.44 10.59 24.92
C VAL A 243 45.64 9.60 24.08
N ASN A 244 46.15 8.35 24.12
CA ASN A 244 45.52 7.14 23.64
C ASN A 244 44.00 7.12 23.92
N PRO A 245 43.13 6.98 22.90
CA PRO A 245 41.68 6.88 23.09
C PRO A 245 41.21 5.49 23.57
N ALA A 246 42.12 4.59 23.93
CA ALA A 246 41.79 3.19 24.20
C ALA A 246 41.16 2.93 25.60
N SER A 247 40.89 3.94 26.44
CA SER A 247 40.36 3.69 27.80
C SER A 247 38.98 4.28 28.13
N GLY A 248 38.30 4.90 27.16
CA GLY A 248 37.01 5.58 27.41
C GLY A 248 35.81 5.02 26.65
N VAL A 249 35.97 3.95 25.87
CA VAL A 249 34.83 3.31 25.20
C VAL A 249 34.09 2.48 26.25
N SER A 250 33.13 3.10 26.92
CA SER A 250 32.06 2.32 27.54
C SER A 250 31.44 1.47 26.43
N ALA A 251 31.50 0.15 26.59
CA ALA A 251 30.86 -0.79 25.69
C ALA A 251 29.44 -0.28 25.37
N ALA A 252 29.04 -0.37 24.10
CA ALA A 252 27.75 0.11 23.60
C ALA A 252 26.63 -0.31 24.57
N GLY A 253 26.11 0.69 25.29
CA GLY A 253 24.96 0.53 26.17
C GLY A 253 23.76 0.17 25.31
N ASN A 254 23.19 -0.99 25.58
CA ASN A 254 22.10 -1.62 24.87
C ASN A 254 20.75 -0.94 25.20
N ASP A 255 20.75 0.40 25.31
CA ASP A 255 19.70 1.17 25.98
C ASP A 255 18.46 1.36 25.09
N GLY A 256 18.63 1.25 23.77
CA GLY A 256 17.52 1.15 22.81
C GLY A 256 17.02 -0.28 22.57
N TRP A 257 17.72 -1.29 23.09
CA TRP A 257 17.36 -2.70 22.90
C TRP A 257 16.23 -3.11 23.85
N LEU A 258 16.22 -2.62 25.09
CA LEU A 258 15.15 -2.91 26.05
C LEU A 258 13.79 -2.34 25.62
N GLU A 259 13.72 -1.08 25.17
CA GLU A 259 12.46 -0.48 24.70
C GLU A 259 11.95 -1.13 23.40
N ALA A 260 12.85 -1.46 22.46
CA ALA A 260 12.49 -2.17 21.23
C ALA A 260 12.09 -3.63 21.49
N GLN A 261 12.72 -4.29 22.45
CA GLN A 261 12.38 -5.65 22.89
C GLN A 261 11.03 -5.66 23.63
N GLU A 262 10.77 -4.69 24.51
CA GLU A 262 9.50 -4.55 25.22
C GLU A 262 8.35 -4.22 24.27
N GLU A 263 8.57 -3.34 23.28
CA GLU A 263 7.59 -3.04 22.24
C GLU A 263 7.36 -4.27 21.33
N HIS A 264 8.42 -4.99 20.96
CA HIS A 264 8.33 -6.24 20.21
C HIS A 264 7.53 -7.31 20.97
N ASP A 265 7.81 -7.49 22.26
CA ASP A 265 7.13 -8.44 23.13
C ASP A 265 5.67 -8.05 23.38
N ALA A 266 5.36 -6.75 23.46
CA ALA A 266 4.00 -6.25 23.54
C ALA A 266 3.23 -6.51 22.23
N GLN A 267 3.85 -6.29 21.07
CA GLN A 267 3.25 -6.57 19.77
C GLN A 267 3.03 -8.07 19.54
N LEU A 268 3.99 -8.92 19.92
CA LEU A 268 3.85 -10.37 19.88
C LEU A 268 2.69 -10.84 20.77
N ARG A 269 2.60 -10.34 22.01
CA ARG A 269 1.47 -10.65 22.92
C ARG A 269 0.13 -10.26 22.30
N GLN A 270 0.03 -9.10 21.65
CA GLN A 270 -1.21 -8.69 20.97
C GLN A 270 -1.55 -9.59 19.77
N VAL A 271 -0.56 -10.04 19.02
CA VAL A 271 -0.75 -10.98 17.90
C VAL A 271 -1.19 -12.35 18.42
N HIS A 272 -0.56 -12.88 19.46
CA HIS A 272 -0.97 -14.13 20.10
C HIS A 272 -2.40 -14.04 20.66
N ALA A 273 -2.72 -12.97 21.39
CA ALA A 273 -4.08 -12.73 21.86
C ALA A 273 -5.10 -12.58 20.72
N ALA A 274 -4.69 -12.04 19.56
CA ALA A 274 -5.55 -11.97 18.37
C ALA A 274 -5.70 -13.32 17.67
N ILE A 275 -4.67 -14.17 17.69
CA ILE A 275 -4.71 -15.56 17.20
C ILE A 275 -5.69 -16.38 18.03
N ASP A 276 -5.61 -16.28 19.36
CA ASP A 276 -6.49 -16.97 20.29
C ASP A 276 -7.95 -16.54 20.08
N ARG A 277 -8.19 -15.22 19.99
CA ARG A 277 -9.52 -14.65 19.69
C ARG A 277 -10.04 -15.01 18.30
N ALA A 278 -9.16 -15.19 17.32
CA ALA A 278 -9.54 -15.61 15.97
C ALA A 278 -9.88 -17.12 15.88
N GLY A 279 -9.66 -17.89 16.94
CA GLY A 279 -10.01 -19.30 17.05
C GLY A 279 -9.40 -20.16 15.93
N PHE A 280 -8.14 -19.92 15.60
CA PHE A 280 -7.44 -20.72 14.59
C PHE A 280 -7.26 -22.15 15.08
N ASP A 281 -7.56 -23.13 14.23
CA ASP A 281 -7.11 -24.50 14.46
C ASP A 281 -5.57 -24.57 14.32
N ALA A 282 -4.96 -25.67 14.77
CA ALA A 282 -3.49 -25.78 14.79
C ALA A 282 -2.84 -25.69 13.39
N ASP A 283 -3.57 -26.06 12.33
CA ASP A 283 -3.08 -25.98 10.96
C ASP A 283 -3.25 -24.55 10.39
N GLU A 284 -4.35 -23.87 10.71
CA GLU A 284 -4.59 -22.45 10.39
C GLU A 284 -3.62 -21.52 11.12
N GLN A 285 -3.39 -21.76 12.40
CA GLN A 285 -2.43 -21.01 13.21
C GLN A 285 -1.03 -21.13 12.63
N CYS A 286 -0.64 -22.34 12.21
CA CYS A 286 0.63 -22.61 11.55
C CYS A 286 0.78 -21.81 10.23
N ILE A 287 -0.26 -21.80 9.38
CA ILE A 287 -0.28 -20.99 8.14
C ILE A 287 -0.13 -19.49 8.43
N VAL A 288 -0.82 -18.98 9.46
CA VAL A 288 -0.80 -17.56 9.82
C VAL A 288 0.57 -17.16 10.38
N LEU A 289 1.13 -17.95 11.29
CA LEU A 289 2.45 -17.69 11.87
C LEU A 289 3.56 -17.75 10.80
N HIS A 290 3.55 -18.76 9.92
CA HIS A 290 4.46 -18.82 8.77
C HIS A 290 4.31 -17.57 7.89
N ARG A 291 3.08 -17.10 7.64
CA ARG A 291 2.84 -15.94 6.79
C ARG A 291 3.29 -14.62 7.42
N LEU A 292 3.28 -14.52 8.74
CA LEU A 292 3.74 -13.36 9.51
C LEU A 292 5.25 -13.39 9.79
N GLY A 293 5.95 -14.48 9.44
CA GLY A 293 7.36 -14.66 9.77
C GLY A 293 7.61 -14.94 11.25
N LEU A 294 6.62 -15.50 11.96
CA LEU A 294 6.71 -15.82 13.38
C LEU A 294 7.07 -17.30 13.60
N PRO A 295 7.64 -17.66 14.77
CA PRO A 295 7.95 -19.06 15.10
C PRO A 295 6.72 -19.96 14.96
N HIS A 296 6.87 -21.09 14.27
CA HIS A 296 5.80 -22.05 14.01
C HIS A 296 6.36 -23.45 13.76
N ASP A 297 5.49 -24.46 13.81
CA ASP A 297 5.83 -25.85 13.51
C ASP A 297 6.00 -26.04 11.99
N GLN A 298 7.26 -26.04 11.53
CA GLN A 298 7.60 -26.20 10.12
C GLN A 298 7.10 -27.54 9.55
N THR A 299 7.15 -28.62 10.32
CA THR A 299 6.73 -29.95 9.85
C THR A 299 5.23 -30.01 9.58
N ARG A 300 4.44 -29.33 10.43
CA ARG A 300 3.01 -29.16 10.25
C ARG A 300 2.70 -28.25 9.07
N TYR A 301 3.46 -27.16 8.88
CA TYR A 301 3.29 -26.29 7.73
C TYR A 301 3.51 -27.04 6.42
N ASP A 302 4.61 -27.81 6.32
CA ASP A 302 4.96 -28.56 5.11
C ASP A 302 3.92 -29.64 4.79
N ARG A 303 3.32 -30.27 5.82
CA ARG A 303 2.18 -31.18 5.66
C ARG A 303 0.95 -30.47 5.09
N VAL A 304 0.63 -29.28 5.59
CA VAL A 304 -0.50 -28.48 5.10
C VAL A 304 -0.23 -27.94 3.69
N ALA A 305 1.01 -27.53 3.41
CA ALA A 305 1.44 -26.99 2.14
C ALA A 305 1.54 -28.05 1.04
N SER A 306 1.92 -29.29 1.37
CA SER A 306 1.94 -30.41 0.41
C SER A 306 0.54 -30.91 0.04
N ALA A 307 -0.45 -30.71 0.92
CA ALA A 307 -1.84 -31.11 0.67
C ALA A 307 -2.60 -30.16 -0.29
N VAL A 308 -2.06 -28.98 -0.60
CA VAL A 308 -2.76 -27.97 -1.43
C VAL A 308 -1.81 -27.28 -2.41
N THR A 309 -2.35 -26.72 -3.49
CA THR A 309 -1.53 -25.92 -4.41
C THR A 309 -1.07 -24.61 -3.77
N SER A 310 0.09 -24.09 -4.18
CA SER A 310 0.65 -22.82 -3.67
C SER A 310 -0.30 -21.62 -3.83
N ALA A 311 -1.16 -21.62 -4.85
CA ALA A 311 -2.20 -20.62 -5.04
C ALA A 311 -3.34 -20.75 -4.02
N SER A 312 -3.74 -21.98 -3.69
CA SER A 312 -4.77 -22.27 -2.69
C SER A 312 -4.29 -21.95 -1.28
N LEU A 313 -3.02 -22.26 -0.99
CA LEU A 313 -2.36 -21.91 0.27
C LEU A 313 -2.29 -20.38 0.46
N ARG A 314 -1.89 -19.63 -0.57
CA ARG A 314 -1.89 -18.16 -0.54
C ARG A 314 -3.28 -17.56 -0.31
N LYS A 315 -4.32 -18.10 -0.97
CA LYS A 315 -5.72 -17.69 -0.76
C LYS A 315 -6.22 -18.05 0.64
N ARG A 316 -5.78 -19.18 1.20
CA ARG A 316 -6.08 -19.56 2.58
C ARG A 316 -5.40 -18.61 3.57
N ALA A 317 -4.10 -18.36 3.42
CA ALA A 317 -3.34 -17.43 4.26
C ALA A 317 -3.92 -16.00 4.25
N ALA A 318 -4.30 -15.47 3.08
CA ALA A 318 -4.91 -14.15 2.96
C ALA A 318 -6.23 -14.03 3.74
N ARG A 319 -7.09 -15.06 3.70
CA ARG A 319 -8.36 -15.09 4.45
C ARG A 319 -8.12 -15.16 5.96
N LEU A 320 -7.15 -15.96 6.40
CA LEU A 320 -6.81 -16.07 7.81
C LEU A 320 -6.18 -14.78 8.35
N LEU A 321 -5.36 -14.07 7.56
CA LEU A 321 -4.80 -12.77 7.94
C LEU A 321 -5.89 -11.72 8.16
N VAL A 322 -6.93 -11.68 7.32
CA VAL A 322 -8.04 -10.74 7.55
C VAL A 322 -8.84 -11.11 8.80
N ARG A 323 -9.05 -12.41 9.06
CA ARG A 323 -9.67 -12.87 10.31
C ARG A 323 -8.84 -12.46 11.53
N LEU A 324 -7.51 -12.57 11.44
CA LEU A 324 -6.58 -12.10 12.46
C LEU A 324 -6.62 -10.57 12.62
N MET A 325 -6.65 -9.83 11.51
CA MET A 325 -6.75 -8.37 11.55
C MET A 325 -8.08 -7.91 12.15
N ALA A 326 -9.18 -8.59 11.82
CA ALA A 326 -10.47 -8.34 12.44
C ALA A 326 -10.43 -8.60 13.96
N ALA A 327 -9.88 -9.75 14.37
CA ALA A 327 -9.71 -10.06 15.80
C ALA A 327 -8.79 -9.06 16.50
N ARG A 328 -7.73 -8.58 15.83
CA ARG A 328 -6.76 -7.62 16.41
C ARG A 328 -7.35 -6.22 16.55
N TYR A 329 -8.00 -5.69 15.50
CA TYR A 329 -8.37 -4.28 15.40
C TYR A 329 -9.84 -3.98 15.70
N ALA A 330 -10.72 -5.00 15.71
CA ALA A 330 -12.10 -4.86 16.15
C ALA A 330 -12.48 -5.90 17.23
N PRO A 331 -11.76 -5.96 18.38
CA PRO A 331 -12.10 -6.85 19.51
C PRO A 331 -13.54 -6.68 20.02
N GLN A 332 -14.12 -5.50 19.82
CA GLN A 332 -15.32 -5.02 20.49
C GLN A 332 -16.45 -4.64 19.53
N ALA A 333 -16.41 -5.04 18.26
CA ALA A 333 -17.54 -4.84 17.34
C ALA A 333 -18.79 -5.55 17.90
N PRO A 334 -19.75 -4.84 18.52
CA PRO A 334 -20.73 -5.47 19.39
C PRO A 334 -21.75 -6.30 18.60
N ARG A 335 -21.97 -5.96 17.33
CA ARG A 335 -22.98 -6.56 16.45
C ARG A 335 -22.50 -7.83 15.74
N PHE A 336 -21.20 -7.92 15.46
CA PHE A 336 -20.63 -9.03 14.68
C PHE A 336 -19.56 -9.85 15.43
N GLY A 337 -19.18 -9.43 16.65
CA GLY A 337 -18.22 -10.15 17.49
C GLY A 337 -18.64 -11.58 17.84
N GLY A 338 -19.94 -11.81 18.07
CA GLY A 338 -20.49 -13.16 18.34
C GLY A 338 -20.47 -14.09 17.13
N LEU A 339 -20.41 -13.53 15.91
CA LEU A 339 -20.41 -14.33 14.68
C LEU A 339 -19.06 -14.98 14.42
N LEU A 340 -18.00 -14.55 15.11
CA LEU A 340 -16.62 -15.05 14.94
C LEU A 340 -16.49 -16.57 15.11
N HIS A 341 -17.31 -17.17 15.97
CA HIS A 341 -17.21 -18.59 16.34
C HIS A 341 -18.41 -19.46 15.93
N SER A 342 -19.47 -18.87 15.36
CA SER A 342 -20.72 -19.58 15.02
C SER A 342 -20.69 -20.19 13.61
N THR A 343 -21.30 -21.38 13.43
CA THR A 343 -21.58 -21.97 12.12
C THR A 343 -22.74 -21.24 11.41
N SER A 344 -22.92 -21.47 10.10
CA SER A 344 -24.02 -20.87 9.34
C SER A 344 -25.40 -21.18 9.93
N SER A 345 -25.61 -22.39 10.44
CA SER A 345 -26.86 -22.77 11.10
C SER A 345 -27.10 -22.06 12.44
N GLN A 346 -26.05 -21.79 13.22
CA GLN A 346 -26.14 -21.15 14.54
C GLN A 346 -26.21 -19.62 14.46
N ALA A 347 -25.77 -19.05 13.35
CA ALA A 347 -25.60 -17.62 13.17
C ALA A 347 -26.77 -16.91 12.47
N LYS A 348 -27.72 -17.68 11.89
CA LYS A 348 -28.78 -17.15 11.01
C LYS A 348 -29.62 -16.08 11.69
N ASP A 349 -30.20 -16.40 12.85
CA ASP A 349 -31.13 -15.50 13.56
C ASP A 349 -30.42 -14.23 14.04
N ALA A 350 -29.20 -14.36 14.55
CA ALA A 350 -28.39 -13.21 14.97
C ALA A 350 -28.01 -12.30 13.79
N LEU A 351 -27.70 -12.88 12.63
CA LEU A 351 -27.38 -12.13 11.42
C LEU A 351 -28.61 -11.39 10.87
N HIS A 352 -29.77 -12.05 10.85
CA HIS A 352 -31.05 -11.44 10.46
C HIS A 352 -31.45 -10.31 11.42
N GLY A 353 -31.34 -10.52 12.73
CA GLY A 353 -31.59 -9.47 13.72
C GLY A 353 -30.65 -8.27 13.57
N THR A 354 -29.39 -8.52 13.23
CA THR A 354 -28.41 -7.44 12.98
C THR A 354 -28.71 -6.66 11.70
N LEU A 355 -29.09 -7.35 10.62
CA LEU A 355 -29.51 -6.70 9.36
C LEU A 355 -30.80 -5.90 9.55
N ALA A 356 -31.78 -6.42 10.28
CA ALA A 356 -33.01 -5.71 10.59
C ALA A 356 -32.76 -4.46 11.44
N ALA A 357 -31.89 -4.54 12.44
CA ALA A 357 -31.47 -3.38 13.24
C ALA A 357 -30.77 -2.32 12.37
N LEU A 358 -29.85 -2.72 11.50
CA LEU A 358 -29.17 -1.82 10.57
C LEU A 358 -30.13 -1.19 9.55
N ALA A 359 -31.08 -1.96 9.02
CA ALA A 359 -32.06 -1.45 8.08
C ALA A 359 -32.96 -0.41 8.76
N THR A 360 -33.39 -0.67 10.00
CA THR A 360 -34.16 0.26 10.82
C THR A 360 -33.40 1.56 11.08
N GLU A 361 -32.10 1.48 11.43
CA GLU A 361 -31.25 2.65 11.64
C GLU A 361 -31.07 3.52 10.40
N ASN A 362 -31.08 2.90 9.21
CA ASN A 362 -30.92 3.61 7.93
C ASN A 362 -32.27 3.96 7.26
N GLY A 363 -33.41 3.67 7.90
CA GLY A 363 -34.74 3.95 7.34
C GLY A 363 -35.07 3.11 6.09
N MET A 364 -34.57 1.87 6.04
CA MET A 364 -34.70 0.97 4.90
C MET A 364 -35.38 -0.34 5.30
N GLU A 365 -35.99 -1.03 4.34
CA GLU A 365 -36.41 -2.42 4.53
C GLU A 365 -35.19 -3.37 4.58
N PRO A 366 -35.17 -4.40 5.45
CA PRO A 366 -34.06 -5.34 5.58
C PRO A 366 -33.67 -6.04 4.27
N GLU A 367 -34.67 -6.32 3.43
CA GLU A 367 -34.50 -6.94 2.12
C GLU A 367 -33.75 -6.03 1.12
N VAL A 368 -33.99 -4.72 1.21
CA VAL A 368 -33.31 -3.71 0.38
C VAL A 368 -31.85 -3.59 0.82
N LEU A 369 -31.60 -3.50 2.14
CA LEU A 369 -30.24 -3.48 2.68
C LEU A 369 -29.46 -4.76 2.35
N ALA A 370 -30.10 -5.93 2.44
CA ALA A 370 -29.50 -7.21 2.05
C ALA A 370 -29.17 -7.24 0.55
N THR A 371 -30.04 -6.69 -0.30
CA THR A 371 -29.82 -6.60 -1.75
C THR A 371 -28.65 -5.68 -2.07
N ASP A 372 -28.55 -4.53 -1.40
CA ASP A 372 -27.44 -3.58 -1.58
C ASP A 372 -26.11 -4.16 -1.11
N LEU A 373 -26.09 -4.84 0.04
CA LEU A 373 -24.93 -5.59 0.51
C LEU A 373 -24.49 -6.64 -0.53
N LEU A 374 -25.43 -7.40 -1.09
CA LEU A 374 -25.15 -8.42 -2.09
C LEU A 374 -24.63 -7.84 -3.40
N ASN A 375 -25.17 -6.70 -3.83
CA ASN A 375 -24.70 -5.96 -4.99
C ASN A 375 -23.28 -5.45 -4.76
N TRP A 376 -23.00 -4.87 -3.59
CA TRP A 376 -21.66 -4.48 -3.19
C TRP A 376 -20.70 -5.66 -3.18
N MET A 377 -21.06 -6.77 -2.53
CA MET A 377 -20.23 -7.98 -2.49
C MET A 377 -20.00 -8.60 -3.88
N SER A 378 -20.86 -8.31 -4.87
CA SER A 378 -20.72 -8.80 -6.25
C SER A 378 -19.87 -7.88 -7.13
N LEU A 379 -19.81 -6.58 -6.80
CA LEU A 379 -19.06 -5.54 -7.50
C LEU A 379 -17.71 -5.23 -6.85
N SER A 380 -17.55 -5.53 -5.56
CA SER A 380 -16.36 -5.28 -4.76
C SER A 380 -15.15 -6.03 -5.30
N GLU A 381 -14.01 -5.34 -5.38
CA GLU A 381 -12.70 -5.91 -5.69
C GLU A 381 -12.11 -6.72 -4.51
N SER A 382 -12.85 -6.84 -3.39
CA SER A 382 -12.43 -7.60 -2.21
C SER A 382 -12.25 -9.08 -2.52
N VAL A 383 -11.36 -9.74 -1.77
CA VAL A 383 -11.18 -11.20 -1.82
C VAL A 383 -12.41 -11.97 -1.35
N TYR A 384 -13.38 -11.28 -0.73
CA TYR A 384 -14.66 -11.82 -0.25
C TYR A 384 -15.77 -11.72 -1.27
N ARG A 385 -15.47 -11.24 -2.49
CA ARG A 385 -16.41 -11.19 -3.60
C ARG A 385 -17.15 -12.52 -3.75
N VAL A 386 -18.48 -12.42 -3.85
CA VAL A 386 -19.35 -13.54 -4.19
C VAL A 386 -19.59 -13.54 -5.69
N SER A 387 -19.50 -14.72 -6.30
CA SER A 387 -19.89 -14.86 -7.72
C SER A 387 -21.41 -14.70 -7.87
N ILE A 388 -21.88 -14.46 -9.09
CA ILE A 388 -23.32 -14.35 -9.40
C ILE A 388 -24.10 -15.60 -8.92
N ALA A 389 -23.52 -16.80 -9.09
CA ALA A 389 -24.10 -18.05 -8.60
C ALA A 389 -24.11 -18.17 -7.06
N GLN A 390 -23.14 -17.56 -6.38
CA GLN A 390 -23.10 -17.50 -4.91
C GLN A 390 -24.09 -16.46 -4.38
N ARG A 391 -24.25 -15.33 -5.07
CA ARG A 391 -25.20 -14.25 -4.73
C ARG A 391 -26.62 -14.79 -4.56
N GLY A 392 -27.11 -15.64 -5.46
CA GLY A 392 -28.45 -16.24 -5.35
C GLY A 392 -28.64 -17.04 -4.05
N ARG A 393 -27.65 -17.88 -3.69
CA ARG A 393 -27.70 -18.67 -2.45
C ARG A 393 -27.59 -17.83 -1.19
N VAL A 394 -26.83 -16.73 -1.25
CA VAL A 394 -26.74 -15.79 -0.13
C VAL A 394 -28.03 -14.98 -0.01
N ALA A 395 -28.66 -14.61 -1.13
CA ALA A 395 -29.97 -13.96 -1.14
C ALA A 395 -31.05 -14.86 -0.54
N GLU A 396 -31.11 -16.14 -0.92
CA GLU A 396 -32.04 -17.11 -0.33
C GLU A 396 -31.80 -17.31 1.18
N TYR A 397 -30.56 -17.26 1.64
CA TYR A 397 -30.23 -17.37 3.06
C TYR A 397 -30.59 -16.10 3.85
N LEU A 398 -30.39 -14.92 3.27
CA LEU A 398 -30.65 -13.63 3.90
C LEU A 398 -32.13 -13.24 3.88
N CYS A 399 -32.85 -13.57 2.79
CA CYS A 399 -34.20 -13.09 2.52
C CYS A 399 -35.25 -14.21 2.40
N GLY A 400 -34.87 -15.49 2.52
CA GLY A 400 -35.80 -16.62 2.37
C GLY A 400 -36.22 -17.25 3.71
N ASP A 401 -37.51 -17.59 3.80
CA ASP A 401 -38.11 -18.38 4.91
C ASP A 401 -37.63 -19.85 4.94
N SER A 402 -36.88 -20.28 3.94
CA SER A 402 -36.36 -21.63 3.79
C SER A 402 -35.23 -21.97 4.78
N ILE A 403 -35.12 -23.25 5.16
CA ILE A 403 -33.99 -23.86 5.91
C ILE A 403 -32.74 -23.94 5.00
N ALA A 404 -32.51 -22.94 4.17
CA ALA A 404 -31.33 -22.84 3.33
C ALA A 404 -30.11 -22.66 4.25
N THR A 405 -29.22 -23.65 4.26
CA THR A 405 -27.92 -23.54 4.94
C THR A 405 -26.86 -23.12 3.94
N LEU A 406 -26.14 -22.03 4.24
CA LEU A 406 -25.00 -21.62 3.42
C LEU A 406 -23.84 -22.61 3.58
N PRO A 407 -23.16 -22.99 2.46
CA PRO A 407 -21.87 -23.66 2.54
C PRO A 407 -20.89 -22.83 3.37
N SER A 408 -20.13 -23.49 4.25
CA SER A 408 -19.23 -22.82 5.21
C SER A 408 -18.32 -21.76 4.56
N GLY A 409 -17.76 -22.06 3.39
CA GLY A 409 -16.91 -21.10 2.66
C GLY A 409 -17.65 -19.85 2.14
N THR A 410 -18.92 -19.97 1.77
CA THR A 410 -19.75 -18.83 1.34
C THR A 410 -20.21 -18.01 2.54
N PHE A 411 -20.56 -18.68 3.64
CA PHE A 411 -20.91 -18.03 4.89
C PHE A 411 -19.75 -17.22 5.48
N GLN A 412 -18.53 -17.76 5.46
CA GLN A 412 -17.33 -17.06 5.89
C GLN A 412 -17.04 -15.80 5.07
N LYS A 413 -17.33 -15.80 3.76
CA LYS A 413 -17.19 -14.61 2.91
C LYS A 413 -18.20 -13.52 3.27
N LEU A 414 -19.47 -13.90 3.46
CA LEU A 414 -20.52 -12.97 3.90
C LEU A 414 -20.15 -12.32 5.23
N LYS A 415 -19.73 -13.13 6.20
CA LYS A 415 -19.28 -12.67 7.51
C LYS A 415 -18.08 -11.70 7.41
N ALA A 416 -17.06 -12.04 6.62
CA ALA A 416 -15.90 -11.17 6.43
C ALA A 416 -16.27 -9.84 5.74
N ALA A 417 -17.18 -9.88 4.75
CA ALA A 417 -17.67 -8.69 4.06
C ALA A 417 -18.46 -7.75 4.99
N LEU A 418 -19.29 -8.28 5.87
CA LEU A 418 -20.05 -7.51 6.87
C LEU A 418 -19.12 -6.83 7.88
N ILE A 419 -18.10 -7.55 8.36
CA ILE A 419 -17.08 -6.98 9.26
C ILE A 419 -16.25 -5.90 8.55
N GLU A 420 -15.93 -6.11 7.27
CA GLU A 420 -15.20 -5.13 6.46
C GLU A 420 -16.03 -3.85 6.22
N GLN A 421 -17.34 -3.99 6.00
CA GLN A 421 -18.29 -2.88 5.92
C GLN A 421 -18.33 -2.05 7.21
N GLU A 422 -18.46 -2.70 8.37
CA GLU A 422 -18.48 -2.02 9.68
C GLU A 422 -17.15 -1.31 9.96
N ARG A 423 -16.01 -1.94 9.64
CA ARG A 423 -14.67 -1.37 9.79
C ARG A 423 -14.47 -0.12 8.92
N LEU A 424 -15.03 -0.11 7.72
CA LEU A 424 -14.94 1.02 6.80
C LEU A 424 -15.94 2.13 7.13
N GLY A 425 -16.82 1.93 8.12
CA GLY A 425 -17.74 2.94 8.64
C GLY A 425 -18.60 3.56 7.55
N PHE A 426 -19.23 2.73 6.71
CA PHE A 426 -20.10 3.26 5.66
C PHE A 426 -21.45 3.70 6.25
N PRO A 427 -21.85 4.99 6.16
CA PRO A 427 -23.24 5.31 5.90
C PRO A 427 -23.53 4.88 4.45
N CYS A 428 -24.70 4.33 4.19
CA CYS A 428 -25.30 4.21 2.86
C CYS A 428 -24.79 5.27 1.86
N TRP A 429 -24.57 4.82 0.62
CA TRP A 429 -24.48 5.62 -0.60
C TRP A 429 -24.87 7.10 -0.44
N ASP A 430 -23.94 7.98 -0.81
CA ASP A 430 -24.14 9.39 -1.14
C ASP A 430 -25.63 9.75 -1.41
N GLU A 431 -26.28 10.49 -0.50
CA GLU A 431 -27.67 11.01 -0.65
C GLU A 431 -27.88 11.78 -1.97
N SER A 432 -26.78 12.22 -2.59
CA SER A 432 -26.74 12.91 -3.88
C SER A 432 -26.98 12.02 -5.10
N ALA A 433 -26.90 10.68 -4.97
CA ALA A 433 -27.14 9.74 -6.07
C ALA A 433 -28.62 9.35 -6.23
N SER A 434 -29.40 9.31 -5.16
CA SER A 434 -30.83 8.94 -5.20
C SER A 434 -31.72 10.11 -5.68
N THR A 435 -31.39 11.35 -5.33
CA THR A 435 -32.16 12.54 -5.77
C THR A 435 -31.98 12.90 -7.24
N ARG A 436 -30.99 12.33 -7.95
CA ARG A 436 -30.80 12.57 -9.40
C ARG A 436 -31.53 11.58 -10.31
N GLN A 437 -32.04 10.47 -9.78
CA GLN A 437 -32.84 9.53 -10.58
C GLN A 437 -34.36 9.73 -10.47
N GLN A 438 -34.86 10.45 -9.46
CA GLN A 438 -36.28 10.80 -9.38
C GLN A 438 -36.69 12.03 -10.23
N ASN A 439 -35.75 12.86 -10.69
CA ASN A 439 -36.04 14.03 -11.55
C ASN A 439 -35.82 13.80 -13.05
N ARG A 440 -35.87 12.55 -13.53
CA ARG A 440 -35.82 12.25 -14.98
C ARG A 440 -37.03 11.48 -15.53
N PHE A 441 -38.05 11.29 -14.71
CA PHE A 441 -39.35 10.79 -15.15
C PHE A 441 -40.45 11.60 -14.47
N PHE A 442 -40.52 12.90 -14.76
CA PHE A 442 -41.74 13.70 -14.91
C PHE A 442 -41.39 14.98 -15.68
#